data_AF-A0A3B8ZGE3-F1
#
_entry.id   AF-A0A3B8ZGE3-F1
#
_cell.length_a   1.000
_cell.length_b   1.000
_cell.length_c   1.000
_cell.angle_alpha   90.00
_cell.angle_beta   90.00
_cell.angle_gamma   90.00
#
_symmetry.space_group_name_H-M   'P 1'
#
loop_
_entity.id
_entity.type
_entity.pdbx_description
1 polymer ?
#
loop_
_entity_poly.entity_id
_entity_poly.type
_entity_poly.pdbx_seq_one_letter_code
_entity_poly.pdbx_strand_id
1 'polypeptide(L)'
;MEKRFEELAFRRLLSAVEAATGKSFSPEEQQNFAQGADELTLVRSGLEETMATAYQQIRETWLKLDGQADLRTAALVGAINKIAVCYQEMGLFP
;
A
#
# COMPACT_ATOMS: atom_id res chain seq x y z
N MET A 1 -9.12 0.01 17.81
CA MET A 1 -10.38 0.79 17.75
C MET A 1 -10.90 0.85 16.32
N GLU A 2 -10.01 1.04 15.33
CA GLU A 2 -10.33 0.99 13.88
C GLU A 2 -10.98 -0.33 13.43
N LYS A 3 -10.43 -1.50 13.78
CA LYS A 3 -10.97 -2.81 13.37
C LYS A 3 -12.47 -2.99 13.69
N ARG A 4 -12.90 -2.50 14.86
CA ARG A 4 -14.30 -2.57 15.31
C ARG A 4 -15.20 -1.56 14.58
N PHE A 5 -14.65 -0.43 14.15
CA PHE A 5 -15.34 0.57 13.35
C PHE A 5 -15.50 0.10 11.90
N GLU A 6 -14.46 -0.50 11.32
CA GLU A 6 -14.49 -1.12 9.99
C GLU A 6 -15.51 -2.27 9.93
N GLU A 7 -15.52 -3.15 10.93
CA GLU A 7 -16.51 -4.24 11.03
C GLU A 7 -17.95 -3.70 11.03
N LEU A 8 -18.20 -2.60 11.74
CA LEU A 8 -19.52 -1.95 11.76
C LEU A 8 -19.87 -1.31 10.41
N ALA A 9 -18.90 -0.70 9.74
CA ALA A 9 -19.10 -0.10 8.42
C ALA A 9 -19.41 -1.17 7.36
N PHE A 10 -18.65 -2.27 7.32
CA PHE A 10 -18.88 -3.39 6.41
C PHE A 10 -20.24 -4.05 6.65
N ARG A 11 -20.64 -4.25 7.92
CA ARG A 11 -21.98 -4.78 8.23
C ARG A 11 -23.11 -3.90 7.70
N ARG A 12 -23.00 -2.57 7.83
CA ARG A 12 -23.99 -1.63 7.27
C ARG A 12 -24.05 -1.72 5.75
N LEU A 13 -22.90 -1.88 5.09
CA LEU A 13 -22.79 -2.02 3.64
C LEU A 13 -23.46 -3.32 3.16
N LEU A 14 -23.19 -4.44 3.83
CA LEU A 14 -23.83 -5.72 3.55
C LEU A 14 -25.36 -5.62 3.69
N SER A 15 -25.86 -5.04 4.79
CA SER A 15 -27.31 -4.84 4.98
C SER A 15 -27.95 -3.97 3.90
N ALA A 16 -27.25 -2.94 3.41
CA ALA A 16 -27.73 -2.10 2.31
C ALA A 16 -27.80 -2.88 0.99
N VAL A 17 -26.84 -3.77 0.72
CA VAL A 17 -26.84 -4.64 -0.46
C VAL A 17 -27.95 -5.68 -0.38
N GLU A 18 -28.18 -6.28 0.78
CA GLU A 18 -29.31 -7.20 0.99
C GLU A 18 -30.66 -6.50 0.74
N ALA A 19 -30.82 -5.28 1.25
CA ALA A 19 -32.01 -4.47 1.04
C ALA A 19 -32.22 -4.10 -0.43
N ALA A 20 -31.15 -3.83 -1.18
CA ALA A 20 -31.21 -3.47 -2.59
C ALA A 20 -31.45 -4.66 -3.53
N THR A 21 -30.93 -5.84 -3.18
CA THR A 21 -30.97 -7.04 -4.05
C THR A 21 -32.07 -8.03 -3.67
N GLY A 22 -32.63 -7.92 -2.46
CA GLY A 22 -33.62 -8.86 -1.93
C GLY A 22 -33.06 -10.25 -1.62
N LYS A 23 -31.73 -10.44 -1.71
CA LYS A 23 -31.03 -11.68 -1.36
C LYS A 23 -30.31 -11.48 -0.03
N SER A 24 -30.40 -12.47 0.85
CA SER A 24 -29.73 -12.48 2.14
C SER A 24 -28.39 -13.21 2.03
N PHE A 25 -27.35 -12.69 2.66
CA PHE A 25 -26.10 -13.41 2.89
C PHE A 25 -26.31 -14.42 4.03
N SER A 26 -25.65 -15.56 3.94
CA SER A 26 -25.58 -16.50 5.06
C SER A 26 -24.81 -15.88 6.24
N PRO A 27 -25.02 -16.37 7.48
CA PRO A 27 -24.28 -15.88 8.64
C PRO A 27 -22.76 -16.02 8.48
N GLU A 28 -22.30 -17.06 7.79
CA GLU A 28 -20.89 -17.32 7.52
C GLU A 28 -20.32 -16.31 6.51
N GLU A 29 -21.06 -16.00 5.45
CA GLU A 29 -20.69 -14.94 4.49
C GLU A 29 -20.65 -13.57 5.17
N GLN A 30 -21.65 -13.24 5.98
CA GLN A 30 -21.67 -11.97 6.72
C GLN A 30 -20.49 -11.85 7.68
N GLN A 31 -20.12 -12.93 8.38
CA GLN A 31 -18.98 -12.96 9.28
C GLN A 31 -17.67 -12.72 8.52
N ASN A 32 -17.47 -13.42 7.41
CA ASN A 32 -16.25 -13.35 6.60
C ASN A 32 -16.08 -11.98 5.93
N PHE A 33 -17.15 -11.38 5.43
CA PHE A 33 -17.09 -10.05 4.79
C PHE A 33 -17.05 -8.89 5.79
N ALA A 34 -17.63 -9.07 6.98
CA ALA A 34 -17.59 -8.04 8.00
C ALA A 34 -16.22 -7.95 8.68
N GLN A 35 -15.46 -9.04 8.75
CA GLN A 35 -14.20 -9.06 9.47
C GLN A 35 -13.14 -8.24 8.72
N GLY A 36 -12.69 -7.14 9.32
CA GLY A 36 -11.59 -6.33 8.79
C GLY A 36 -10.30 -7.15 8.67
N ALA A 37 -9.39 -6.72 7.79
CA ALA A 37 -8.13 -7.41 7.54
C ALA A 37 -7.35 -7.64 8.84
N ASP A 38 -6.76 -8.82 8.99
CA ASP A 38 -5.93 -9.12 10.16
C ASP A 38 -4.57 -8.40 10.07
N GLU A 39 -3.91 -8.18 11.21
CA GLU A 39 -2.60 -7.47 11.24
C GLU A 39 -1.60 -8.12 10.30
N LEU A 40 -1.54 -9.45 10.26
CA LEU A 40 -0.68 -10.19 9.33
C LEU A 40 -1.00 -9.87 7.86
N THR A 41 -2.28 -9.71 7.53
CA THR A 41 -2.72 -9.38 6.17
C THR A 41 -2.34 -7.94 5.82
N LEU A 42 -2.53 -7.02 6.75
CA LEU A 42 -2.14 -5.61 6.58
C LEU A 42 -0.63 -5.46 6.41
N VAL A 43 0.17 -6.12 7.25
CA VAL A 43 1.64 -6.09 7.15
C VAL A 43 2.11 -6.67 5.81
N ARG A 44 1.53 -7.80 5.37
CA ARG A 44 1.87 -8.40 4.08
C ARG A 44 1.49 -7.50 2.91
N SER A 45 0.30 -6.92 2.95
CA SER A 45 -0.18 -5.98 1.92
C SER A 45 0.71 -4.74 1.83
N GLY A 46 1.05 -4.15 2.98
CA GLY A 46 1.93 -2.98 3.02
C GLY A 46 3.35 -3.30 2.53
N LEU A 47 3.87 -4.49 2.87
CA LEU A 47 5.17 -4.94 2.36
C LEU A 47 5.15 -5.15 0.85
N GLU A 48 4.13 -5.81 0.31
CA GLU A 48 3.98 -6.03 -1.12
C GLU A 48 3.97 -4.72 -1.90
N GLU A 49 3.13 -3.77 -1.48
CA GLU A 49 3.02 -2.46 -2.10
C GLU A 49 4.33 -1.67 -2.02
N THR A 50 4.97 -1.64 -0.84
CA THR A 50 6.24 -0.92 -0.64
C THR A 50 7.34 -1.51 -1.50
N MET A 51 7.44 -2.85 -1.58
CA MET A 51 8.48 -3.52 -2.36
C MET A 51 8.25 -3.36 -3.87
N ALA A 52 7.00 -3.47 -4.33
CA ALA A 52 6.65 -3.24 -5.73
C ALA A 52 7.01 -1.82 -6.17
N THR A 53 6.62 -0.83 -5.36
CA THR A 53 6.90 0.59 -5.61
C THR A 53 8.41 0.88 -5.58
N ALA A 54 9.12 0.36 -4.58
CA ALA A 54 10.57 0.54 -4.46
C ALA A 54 11.31 -0.05 -5.68
N TYR A 55 10.93 -1.24 -6.13
CA TYR A 55 11.53 -1.85 -7.32
C TYR A 55 11.26 -1.03 -8.58
N GLN A 56 10.04 -0.54 -8.79
CA GLN A 56 9.71 0.31 -9.95
C GLN A 56 10.59 1.56 -9.99
N GLN A 57 10.79 2.24 -8.86
CA GLN A 57 11.67 3.41 -8.77
C GLN A 57 13.14 3.09 -9.07
N ILE A 58 13.65 1.95 -8.57
CA ILE A 58 15.00 1.48 -8.89
C ILE A 58 15.13 1.19 -10.38
N ARG A 59 14.14 0.49 -10.96
CA ARG A 59 14.12 0.16 -12.39
C ARG A 59 14.09 1.41 -13.27
N GLU A 60 13.28 2.40 -12.91
CA GLU A 60 13.24 3.69 -13.64
C GLU A 60 14.58 4.42 -13.59
N THR A 61 15.23 4.43 -12.42
CA THR A 61 16.57 5.01 -12.28
C THR A 61 17.59 4.25 -13.12
N TRP A 62 17.52 2.92 -13.10
CA TRP A 62 18.39 2.06 -13.91
C TRP A 62 18.22 2.29 -15.41
N LEU A 63 16.98 2.44 -15.89
CA LEU A 63 16.68 2.77 -17.28
C LEU A 63 17.23 4.16 -17.66
N LYS A 64 17.16 5.15 -16.76
CA LYS A 64 17.73 6.49 -16.98
C LYS A 64 19.26 6.49 -17.04
N LEU A 65 19.91 5.46 -16.48
CA LEU A 65 21.36 5.27 -16.56
C LEU A 65 21.78 4.50 -17.83
N ASP A 66 20.86 4.26 -18.78
CA ASP A 66 21.10 3.54 -20.03
C ASP A 66 21.79 2.17 -19.84
N GLY A 67 21.53 1.50 -18.71
CA GLY A 67 22.15 0.21 -18.38
C GLY A 67 23.67 0.29 -18.09
N GLN A 68 24.24 1.48 -17.94
CA GLN A 68 25.65 1.67 -17.60
C GLN A 68 25.98 1.29 -16.14
N ALA A 69 24.96 1.02 -15.33
CA ALA A 69 25.07 0.71 -13.92
C ALA A 69 24.21 -0.51 -13.57
N ASP A 70 24.56 -1.19 -12.47
CA ASP A 70 23.75 -2.28 -11.94
C ASP A 70 22.56 -1.74 -11.09
N LEU A 71 21.61 -2.61 -10.75
CA LEU A 71 20.45 -2.23 -9.95
C LEU A 71 20.83 -1.71 -8.55
N ARG A 72 21.95 -2.20 -7.99
CA ARG A 72 22.50 -1.71 -6.71
C ARG A 72 22.87 -0.23 -6.81
N THR A 73 23.61 0.13 -7.86
CA THR A 73 24.04 1.50 -8.10
C THR A 73 22.84 2.40 -8.41
N ALA A 74 21.88 1.93 -9.22
CA ALA A 74 20.64 2.67 -9.46
C ALA A 74 19.85 2.93 -8.16
N ALA A 75 19.79 1.96 -7.25
CA ALA A 75 19.16 2.14 -5.94
C ALA A 75 19.87 3.21 -5.09
N LEU A 76 21.22 3.22 -5.08
CA LEU A 76 22.01 4.24 -4.38
C LEU A 76 21.81 5.64 -4.97
N VAL A 77 21.80 5.77 -6.29
CA VAL A 77 21.49 7.04 -6.97
C VAL A 77 20.10 7.54 -6.56
N GLY A 78 19.10 6.66 -6.58
CA GLY A 78 17.75 7.00 -6.11
C GLY A 78 17.71 7.46 -4.64
N ALA A 79 18.46 6.81 -3.76
CA ALA A 79 18.55 7.19 -2.35
C ALA A 79 19.22 8.55 -2.15
N ILE A 80 20.34 8.82 -2.84
CA ILE A 80 21.06 10.09 -2.78
C ILE A 80 20.15 11.24 -3.26
N ASN A 81 19.44 11.05 -4.36
CA ASN A 81 18.52 12.06 -4.89
C ASN A 81 17.40 12.39 -3.90
N LYS A 82 16.83 11.38 -3.23
CA LYS A 82 15.80 11.60 -2.18
C LYS A 82 16.36 12.42 -1.00
N ILE A 83 17.57 12.08 -0.53
CA ILE A 83 18.23 12.83 0.55
C ILE A 83 18.51 14.27 0.12
N ALA A 84 19.01 14.47 -1.11
CA ALA A 84 19.30 15.80 -1.64
C ALA A 84 18.05 16.70 -1.65
N VAL A 85 16.90 16.17 -2.07
CA VAL A 85 15.61 16.89 -2.03
C VAL A 85 15.26 17.29 -0.59
N CYS A 86 15.35 16.37 0.38
CA CYS A 86 15.08 16.69 1.79
C CYS A 86 15.99 17.81 2.31
N TYR A 87 17.28 17.78 1.96
CA TYR A 87 18.22 18.83 2.36
C TYR A 87 17.90 20.19 1.71
N GLN A 88 17.51 20.19 0.43
CA GLN A 88 17.06 21.40 -0.27
C GLN A 88 15.81 22.00 0.37
N GLU A 89 14.82 21.17 0.69
CA GLU A 89 13.58 21.61 1.36
C GLU A 89 13.83 22.17 2.76
N MET A 90 14.83 21.64 3.47
CA MET A 90 15.26 22.16 4.78
C MET A 90 16.11 23.44 4.68
N GLY A 91 16.48 23.89 3.48
CA GLY A 91 17.41 25.01 3.28
C GLY A 91 18.85 24.69 3.73
N LEU A 92 19.18 23.40 3.87
CA LEU A 92 20.49 22.89 4.28
C LEU A 92 21.37 22.57 3.06
N PHE A 93 21.34 23.43 2.06
CA PHE A 93 22.15 23.26 0.84
C PHE A 93 23.01 24.53 0.61
N PRO A 94 24.24 24.42 0.09
CA PRO A 94 24.95 25.56 -0.48
C PRO A 94 24.20 26.18 -1.67
#